data_AF-A0A923WND7-F1
#
_entry.id   AF-A0A923WND7-F1
#
_cell.length_a   1.000
_cell.length_b   1.000
_cell.length_c   1.000
_cell.angle_alpha   90.00
_cell.angle_beta   90.00
_cell.angle_gamma   90.00
#
_symmetry.space_group_name_H-M   'P 1'
#
loop_
_entity.id
_entity.type
_entity.pdbx_description
1 polymer ?
#
loop_
_entity_poly.entity_id
_entity_poly.type
_entity_poly.pdbx_seq_one_letter_code
_entity_poly.pdbx_strand_id
1 'polypeptide(L)'
;MPTTQQKLRQWPEVAASGNVSYLQNAPALRLFHDDPAKFAAKVVFSKSVCWAYEEQLRLVFDRSGLRELPEGAVVERTLGCRAPARLRAHARNKLANSTVELYQAGDVFADCRLDRTKIERDVFTVTSHF
;
A
#
# COMPACT_ATOMS: atom_id res chain seq x y z
N MET A 1 -4.16 21.67 -10.63
CA MET A 1 -5.13 20.65 -10.16
C MET A 1 -4.53 19.90 -8.99
N PRO A 2 -5.29 19.54 -7.95
CA PRO A 2 -4.74 18.82 -6.79
C PRO A 2 -4.27 17.42 -7.18
N THR A 3 -3.15 16.97 -6.60
CA THR A 3 -2.62 15.61 -6.80
C THR A 3 -3.59 14.56 -6.24
N THR A 4 -3.51 13.31 -6.70
CA THR A 4 -4.35 12.20 -6.19
C THR A 4 -4.28 12.08 -4.66
N GLN A 5 -3.10 12.28 -4.09
CA GLN A 5 -2.91 12.31 -2.62
C GLN A 5 -3.65 13.46 -1.94
N GLN A 6 -3.68 14.66 -2.54
CA GLN A 6 -4.42 15.80 -1.99
C GLN A 6 -5.94 15.55 -1.99
N LYS A 7 -6.47 14.90 -3.03
CA LYS A 7 -7.89 14.54 -3.11
C LYS A 7 -8.29 13.51 -2.03
N LEU A 8 -7.47 12.49 -1.82
CA LEU A 8 -7.73 11.46 -0.80
C LEU A 8 -7.74 12.00 0.63
N ARG A 9 -6.92 13.01 0.92
CA ARG A 9 -6.86 13.66 2.25
C ARG A 9 -8.09 14.52 2.55
N GLN A 10 -8.85 14.92 1.54
CA GLN A 10 -10.03 15.79 1.66
C GLN A 10 -11.34 14.99 1.69
N TRP A 11 -11.28 13.66 1.68
CA TRP A 11 -12.47 12.83 1.65
C TRP A 11 -13.21 12.89 3.00
N PRO A 12 -14.52 13.25 3.06
CA PRO A 12 -15.23 13.53 4.30
C PRO A 12 -15.28 12.39 5.33
N GLU A 13 -15.06 11.14 4.91
CA GLU A 13 -15.06 9.97 5.80
C GLU A 13 -13.70 9.71 6.47
N VAL A 14 -12.67 10.47 6.10
CA VAL A 14 -11.32 10.33 6.63
C VAL A 14 -11.19 11.09 7.95
N ALA A 15 -11.06 10.36 9.06
CA ALA A 15 -10.82 10.90 10.39
C ALA A 15 -9.36 11.34 10.60
N ALA A 16 -8.40 10.68 9.94
CA ALA A 16 -7.01 11.09 9.93
C ALA A 16 -6.29 10.64 8.65
N SER A 17 -5.35 11.44 8.16
CA SER A 17 -4.47 11.09 7.05
C SER A 17 -3.05 11.59 7.28
N GLY A 18 -2.08 10.85 6.76
CA GLY A 18 -0.67 11.16 7.01
C GLY A 18 0.29 10.25 6.27
N ASN A 19 1.52 10.74 6.10
CA ASN A 19 2.60 9.96 5.53
C ASN A 19 3.07 8.92 6.56
N VAL A 20 3.46 7.75 6.07
CA VAL A 20 4.02 6.69 6.92
C VAL A 20 5.50 6.95 7.16
N SER A 21 5.90 7.04 8.42
CA SER A 21 7.30 7.08 8.84
C SER A 21 7.89 5.68 8.87
N TYR A 22 9.00 5.46 8.18
CA TYR A 22 9.71 4.19 8.22
C TYR A 22 10.83 4.25 9.25
N LEU A 23 10.84 3.30 10.19
CA LEU A 23 11.75 3.26 11.34
C LEU A 23 12.53 1.95 11.38
N GLN A 24 13.81 1.99 11.76
CA GLN A 24 14.64 0.79 11.93
C GLN A 24 14.10 -0.12 13.05
N ASN A 25 13.63 0.50 14.13
CA ASN A 25 13.10 -0.16 15.30
C ASN A 25 11.64 0.24 15.51
N ALA A 26 10.86 -0.66 16.12
CA ALA A 26 9.50 -0.33 16.53
C ALA A 26 9.52 0.92 17.44
N PRO A 27 8.62 1.90 17.23
CA PRO A 27 8.59 3.09 18.05
C PRO A 27 8.28 2.72 19.49
N ALA A 28 9.02 3.28 20.45
CA ALA A 28 8.72 3.10 21.86
C ALA A 28 7.35 3.70 22.18
N LEU A 29 6.40 2.85 22.57
CA LEU A 29 5.05 3.22 22.97
C LEU A 29 5.01 3.39 24.48
N ARG A 30 4.56 4.56 24.95
CA ARG A 30 4.32 4.81 26.38
C ARG A 30 2.82 5.00 26.60
N LEU A 31 2.13 3.89 26.81
CA LEU A 31 0.66 3.80 26.85
C LEU A 31 -0.04 4.85 27.73
N PHE A 32 0.61 5.32 28.80
CA PHE A 32 0.03 6.27 29.76
C PHE A 32 0.77 7.60 29.85
N HIS A 33 1.79 7.83 29.02
CA HIS A 33 2.64 9.03 29.07
C HIS A 33 2.84 9.70 27.72
N ASP A 34 2.63 8.98 26.62
CA ASP A 34 2.60 9.62 25.32
C ASP A 34 1.35 10.50 25.22
N ASP A 35 1.53 11.69 24.66
CA ASP A 35 0.42 12.51 24.18
C ASP A 35 -0.45 11.67 23.21
N PRO A 36 -1.80 11.69 23.33
CA PRO A 36 -2.67 10.85 22.51
C PRO A 36 -2.46 10.98 21.01
N ALA A 37 -2.17 12.19 20.50
CA ALA A 37 -1.92 12.40 19.08
C ALA A 37 -0.56 11.80 18.66
N LYS A 38 0.48 11.95 19.49
CA LYS A 38 1.77 11.29 19.27
C LYS A 38 1.68 9.78 19.35
N PHE A 39 0.91 9.24 20.31
CA PHE A 39 0.67 7.81 20.43
C PHE A 39 -0.02 7.26 19.19
N ALA A 40 -1.12 7.89 18.75
CA ALA A 40 -1.82 7.52 17.54
C ALA A 40 -0.90 7.60 16.31
N ALA A 41 -0.05 8.62 16.20
CA ALA A 41 0.93 8.74 15.12
C ALA A 41 1.94 7.59 15.11
N LYS A 42 2.48 7.21 16.26
CA LYS A 42 3.42 6.07 16.38
C LYS A 42 2.77 4.74 16.00
N VAL A 43 1.53 4.51 16.42
CA VAL A 43 0.84 3.23 16.16
C VAL A 43 0.34 3.16 14.72
N VAL A 44 -0.24 4.25 14.23
CA VAL A 44 -0.94 4.26 12.95
C VAL A 44 -0.03 4.66 11.81
N PHE A 45 0.92 5.58 11.98
CA PHE A 45 1.70 6.14 10.88
C PHE A 45 3.19 5.77 10.95
N SER A 46 3.53 4.65 11.59
CA SER A 46 4.89 4.09 11.59
C SER A 46 4.91 2.66 11.04
N LYS A 47 6.00 2.31 10.33
CA LYS A 47 6.25 0.96 9.80
C LYS A 47 7.75 0.66 9.85
N SER A 48 8.13 -0.60 9.85
CA SER A 48 9.56 -0.97 9.77
C SER A 48 10.15 -0.63 8.39
N VAL A 49 11.40 -0.17 8.37
CA VAL A 49 12.19 0.10 7.14
C VAL A 49 12.38 -1.12 6.26
N CYS A 50 12.30 -2.35 6.79
CA CYS A 50 12.32 -3.54 5.92
C CYS A 50 11.13 -3.59 4.95
N TRP A 51 10.09 -2.78 5.20
CA TRP A 51 8.95 -2.59 4.31
C TRP A 51 8.96 -1.23 3.60
N ALA A 52 10.06 -0.49 3.62
CA ALA A 52 10.19 0.79 2.93
C ALA A 52 10.55 0.54 1.47
N TYR A 53 9.53 0.35 0.64
CA TYR A 53 9.69 0.25 -0.81
C TYR A 53 9.15 1.50 -1.53
N GLU A 54 8.23 2.26 -0.92
CA GLU A 54 7.56 3.42 -1.52
C GLU A 54 7.09 4.45 -0.48
N GLU A 55 6.85 5.70 -0.93
CA GLU A 55 6.11 6.71 -0.17
C GLU A 55 4.66 6.24 0.05
N GLN A 56 4.31 6.00 1.32
CA GLN A 56 2.97 5.54 1.68
C GLN A 56 2.17 6.64 2.37
N LEU A 57 0.94 6.84 1.90
CA LEU A 57 -0.11 7.59 2.58
C LEU A 57 -1.04 6.59 3.27
N ARG A 58 -1.36 6.83 4.55
CA ARG A 58 -2.38 6.06 5.26
C ARG A 58 -3.61 6.92 5.51
N LEU A 59 -4.78 6.31 5.35
CA LEU A 59 -6.09 6.90 5.64
C LEU A 59 -6.72 6.11 6.80
N VAL A 60 -7.21 6.82 7.80
CA VAL A 60 -7.97 6.28 8.92
C VAL A 60 -9.40 6.79 8.80
N PHE A 61 -10.36 5.87 8.84
CA PHE A 61 -11.77 6.18 8.68
C PHE A 61 -12.47 6.23 10.03
N ASP A 62 -13.51 7.06 10.09
CA ASP A 62 -14.34 7.25 11.29
C ASP A 62 -15.09 5.97 11.72
N ARG A 63 -15.44 5.12 10.75
CA ARG A 63 -16.20 3.87 10.95
C ARG A 63 -15.58 2.73 10.14
N SER A 64 -15.84 1.51 10.59
CA SER A 64 -15.62 0.30 9.78
C SER A 64 -16.76 0.13 8.78
N GLY A 65 -16.48 -0.52 7.65
CA GLY A 65 -17.50 -0.83 6.64
C GLY A 65 -16.94 -0.97 5.22
N LEU A 66 -17.81 -1.29 4.28
CA LEU A 66 -17.51 -1.21 2.86
C LEU A 66 -17.38 0.27 2.47
N ARG A 67 -16.29 0.62 1.79
CA ARG A 67 -16.02 1.98 1.34
C ARG A 67 -15.92 2.01 -0.17
N GLU A 68 -16.71 2.87 -0.80
CA GLU A 68 -16.58 3.16 -2.23
C GLU A 68 -15.53 4.24 -2.42
N LEU A 69 -14.38 3.87 -2.98
CA LEU A 69 -13.36 4.83 -3.35
C LEU A 69 -13.83 5.63 -4.58
N PRO A 70 -13.53 6.93 -4.68
CA PRO A 70 -13.86 7.72 -5.87
C PRO A 70 -13.32 7.08 -7.14
N GLU A 71 -14.02 7.26 -8.26
CA GLU A 71 -13.54 6.78 -9.55
C GLU A 71 -12.15 7.38 -9.86
N GLY A 72 -11.21 6.52 -10.25
CA GLY A 72 -9.81 6.91 -10.48
C GLY A 72 -8.96 7.13 -9.21
N ALA A 73 -9.49 6.88 -8.00
CA ALA A 73 -8.70 6.92 -6.77
C ALA A 73 -7.66 5.80 -6.71
N VAL A 74 -7.95 4.65 -7.33
CA VAL A 74 -7.00 3.56 -7.52
C VAL A 74 -6.32 3.76 -8.87
N VAL A 75 -5.05 4.11 -8.83
CA VAL A 75 -4.21 4.30 -10.04
C VAL A 75 -3.26 3.12 -10.28
N GLU A 76 -2.99 2.34 -9.23
CA GLU A 76 -2.05 1.22 -9.26
C GLU A 76 -2.60 0.04 -8.42
N ARG A 77 -2.28 -1.19 -8.84
CA ARG A 77 -2.47 -2.42 -8.07
C ARG A 77 -1.17 -3.24 -8.08
N THR A 78 -0.70 -3.68 -6.92
CA THR A 78 0.44 -4.58 -6.79
C THR A 78 -0.04 -5.96 -6.32
N LEU A 79 0.26 -7.00 -7.08
CA LEU A 79 0.05 -8.39 -6.67
C LEU A 79 1.17 -8.82 -5.74
N GLY A 80 0.83 -9.35 -4.56
CA GLY A 80 1.82 -9.89 -3.64
C GLY A 80 2.63 -11.05 -4.23
N CYS A 81 3.83 -11.26 -3.71
CA CYS A 81 4.77 -12.32 -4.12
C CYS A 81 4.13 -13.71 -4.17
N ARG A 82 3.23 -14.01 -3.23
CA ARG A 82 2.52 -15.30 -3.11
C ARG A 82 1.09 -15.29 -3.68
N ALA A 83 0.75 -14.32 -4.54
CA ALA A 83 -0.57 -14.28 -5.17
C ALA A 83 -0.81 -15.57 -6.00
N PRO A 84 -1.95 -16.26 -5.85
CA PRO A 84 -2.22 -17.52 -6.56
C PRO A 84 -2.36 -17.29 -8.08
N ALA A 85 -2.01 -18.28 -8.89
CA ALA A 85 -2.02 -18.19 -10.35
C ALA A 85 -3.38 -17.71 -10.93
N ARG A 86 -4.50 -18.15 -10.34
CA ARG A 86 -5.85 -17.71 -10.74
C ARG A 86 -6.06 -16.20 -10.53
N LEU A 87 -5.55 -15.65 -9.42
CA LEU A 87 -5.61 -14.21 -9.14
C LEU A 87 -4.74 -13.44 -10.12
N ARG A 88 -3.54 -13.95 -10.42
CA ARG A 88 -2.64 -13.35 -11.42
C ARG A 88 -3.28 -13.31 -12.81
N ALA A 89 -3.89 -14.41 -13.25
CA ALA A 89 -4.62 -14.49 -14.52
C ALA A 89 -5.83 -13.54 -14.55
N HIS A 90 -6.61 -13.50 -13.47
CA HIS A 90 -7.76 -12.59 -13.36
C HIS A 90 -7.33 -11.12 -13.44
N ALA A 91 -6.29 -10.73 -12.69
CA ALA A 91 -5.78 -9.37 -12.69
C ALA A 91 -5.22 -8.95 -14.06
N ARG A 92 -4.49 -9.86 -14.74
CA ARG A 92 -4.00 -9.62 -16.10
C ARG A 92 -5.14 -9.45 -17.12
N ASN A 93 -6.18 -10.27 -17.06
CA ASN A 93 -7.33 -10.13 -17.96
C ASN A 93 -8.08 -8.79 -17.78
N LYS A 94 -7.99 -8.19 -16.59
CA LYS A 94 -8.59 -6.88 -16.29
C LYS A 94 -7.74 -5.70 -16.77
N LEU A 95 -6.47 -5.89 -17.15
CA LEU A 95 -5.62 -4.83 -17.73
C LEU A 95 -6.17 -4.28 -19.04
N ALA A 96 -6.82 -5.11 -19.86
CA ALA A 96 -7.25 -4.71 -21.20
C ALA A 96 -8.22 -3.52 -21.22
N ASN A 97 -8.96 -3.30 -20.13
CA ASN A 97 -10.00 -2.27 -20.02
C ASN A 97 -9.74 -1.30 -18.87
N SER A 98 -8.51 -1.20 -18.37
CA SER A 98 -8.21 -0.42 -17.16
C SER A 98 -7.04 0.54 -17.37
N THR A 99 -7.20 1.77 -16.90
CA THR A 99 -6.11 2.75 -16.75
C THR A 99 -5.26 2.49 -15.51
N VAL A 100 -5.59 1.45 -14.74
CA VAL A 100 -4.88 1.09 -13.51
C VAL A 100 -3.66 0.27 -13.87
N GLU A 101 -2.50 0.73 -13.43
CA GLU A 101 -1.25 0.00 -13.62
C GLU A 101 -1.21 -1.25 -12.73
N LEU A 102 -0.71 -2.37 -13.25
CA LEU A 102 -0.55 -3.61 -12.51
C LEU A 102 0.93 -3.91 -12.29
N TYR A 103 1.30 -4.22 -11.06
CA TYR A 103 2.65 -4.60 -10.67
C TYR A 103 2.63 -5.96 -9.97
N GLN A 104 3.79 -6.61 -9.93
CA GLN A 104 4.03 -7.80 -9.13
C GLN A 104 5.16 -7.54 -8.15
N ALA A 105 4.93 -7.87 -6.88
CA ALA A 105 5.97 -7.87 -5.87
C ALA A 105 6.86 -9.12 -6.03
N GLY A 106 8.16 -8.94 -5.98
CA GLY A 106 9.18 -9.97 -5.91
C GLY A 106 9.88 -9.94 -4.56
N ASP A 107 10.13 -11.11 -3.99
CA ASP A 107 10.89 -11.24 -2.74
C ASP A 107 12.39 -11.35 -3.06
N VAL A 108 13.20 -10.43 -2.53
CA VAL A 108 14.67 -10.54 -2.52
C VAL A 108 15.07 -11.01 -1.13
N PHE A 109 15.06 -12.33 -0.95
CA PHE A 109 15.26 -12.99 0.35
C PHE A 109 16.60 -12.62 1.03
N ALA A 110 17.66 -12.44 0.25
CA ALA A 110 18.99 -12.11 0.78
C ALA A 110 19.00 -10.79 1.56
N ASP A 111 18.16 -9.83 1.17
CA ASP A 111 18.17 -8.47 1.69
C ASP A 111 16.91 -8.12 2.49
N CYS A 112 16.04 -9.11 2.76
CA CYS A 112 14.71 -8.89 3.35
C CYS A 112 13.93 -7.76 2.65
N ARG A 113 14.08 -7.66 1.32
CA ARG A 113 13.57 -6.55 0.50
C ARG A 113 12.49 -7.05 -0.44
N LEU A 114 11.49 -6.22 -0.67
CA LEU A 114 10.49 -6.42 -1.73
C LEU A 114 10.85 -5.53 -2.91
N ASP A 115 11.01 -6.14 -4.08
CA ASP A 115 11.07 -5.41 -5.36
C ASP A 115 9.69 -5.43 -6.03
N ARG A 116 9.48 -4.53 -6.99
CA ARG A 116 8.25 -4.50 -7.81
C ARG A 116 8.59 -4.42 -9.28
N THR A 117 7.87 -5.20 -10.08
CA THR A 117 7.99 -5.18 -11.55
C THR A 117 6.64 -4.89 -12.16
N LYS A 118 6.59 -3.97 -13.14
CA LYS A 118 5.36 -3.69 -13.88
C LYS A 118 4.98 -4.95 -14.68
N ILE A 119 3.72 -5.35 -14.59
CA ILE A 119 3.18 -6.42 -15.41
C ILE A 119 2.72 -5.81 -16.73
N GLU A 120 3.46 -6.11 -17.79
CA GLU A 120 3.09 -5.73 -19.14
C GLU A 120 2.12 -6.73 -19.76
N ARG A 121 1.38 -6.26 -20.77
CA ARG A 121 0.47 -7.09 -21.56
C ARG A 121 1.30 -8.16 -22.28
N ASP A 122 0.85 -9.41 -22.23
CA ASP A 122 1.46 -10.57 -22.89
C ASP A 122 2.88 -10.98 -22.42
N VAL A 123 3.37 -10.41 -21.31
CA VAL A 123 4.63 -10.83 -20.68
C VAL A 123 4.36 -11.78 -19.51
N PHE A 124 4.79 -13.03 -19.66
CA PHE A 124 4.75 -14.03 -18.59
C PHE A 124 6.02 -13.96 -17.74
N THR A 125 5.96 -13.19 -16.65
CA THR A 125 6.95 -13.29 -15.58
C THR A 125 6.61 -14.46 -14.66
N VAL A 126 7.50 -15.45 -14.63
CA VAL A 126 7.49 -16.55 -13.66
C VAL A 126 8.40 -16.16 -12.51
N THR A 127 7.82 -15.76 -11.38
CA THR A 127 8.58 -15.77 -10.12
C THR A 127 8.66 -17.21 -9.66
N SER A 128 9.75 -17.88 -10.05
CA SER A 128 10.17 -19.13 -9.47
C SER A 128 10.44 -18.90 -7.98
N HIS A 129 9.65 -19.55 -7.13
CA HIS A 129 10.00 -19.73 -5.72
C HIS A 129 10.19 -21.23 -5.55
N PHE A 130 11.44 -21.64 -5.33
CA PHE A 130 11.72 -22.86 -4.58
C PHE A 130 11.52 -22.55 -3.08
#